data_AF-A0A6A7LU21-F1
#
_entry.id   AF-A0A6A7LU21-F1
#
_cell.length_a   1.000
_cell.length_b   1.000
_cell.length_c   1.000
_cell.angle_alpha   90.00
_cell.angle_beta   90.00
_cell.angle_gamma   90.00
#
_symmetry.space_group_name_H-M   'P 1'
#
loop_
_entity.id
_entity.type
_entity.pdbx_description
1 polymer ?
#
loop_
_entity_poly.entity_id
_entity_poly.type
_entity_poly.pdbx_seq_one_letter_code
_entity_poly.pdbx_strand_id
1 'polypeptide(L)'
;MDQPDFGHILDTMMVVDGSAVPRDTLVYPRVEGEIAFVLGEDLRGPGVTVPQVLAATRYVMPSLEIVDSRIADWKITLLDTIADNASSGALVLGSTPTALSDVDLRLGGAVMTRNGAVAGTGAGGAVLGSPINSLVWLANTLGARGV
;
A
#
# COMPACT_ATOMS: atom_id res chain seq x y z
N MET A 1 14.02 2.14 -14.81
CA MET A 1 12.55 2.11 -14.70
C MET A 1 12.12 3.42 -14.06
N ASP A 2 11.06 4.02 -14.58
CA ASP A 2 10.61 5.39 -14.31
C ASP A 2 9.13 5.47 -13.83
N GLN A 3 8.52 4.32 -13.50
CA GLN A 3 7.15 4.23 -13.01
C GLN A 3 6.99 3.22 -11.86
N PRO A 4 5.94 3.37 -11.01
CA PRO A 4 5.54 2.37 -10.02
C PRO A 4 4.99 1.08 -10.65
N ASP A 5 4.73 0.08 -9.80
CA ASP A 5 3.92 -1.10 -10.11
C ASP A 5 2.61 -1.11 -9.31
N PHE A 6 1.78 -2.14 -9.52
CA PHE A 6 0.56 -2.36 -8.73
C PHE A 6 0.21 -3.85 -8.71
N GLY A 7 -0.49 -4.26 -7.64
CA GLY A 7 -1.10 -5.58 -7.49
C GLY A 7 -2.57 -5.49 -7.12
N HIS A 8 -3.17 -6.64 -6.85
CA HIS A 8 -4.53 -6.78 -6.37
C HIS A 8 -4.53 -7.31 -4.94
N ILE A 9 -5.29 -6.64 -4.07
CA ILE A 9 -5.59 -7.11 -2.71
C ILE A 9 -6.93 -7.85 -2.75
N LEU A 10 -6.95 -9.08 -2.25
CA LEU A 10 -8.14 -9.93 -2.17
C LEU A 10 -8.65 -10.01 -0.74
N ASP A 11 -9.90 -10.41 -0.57
CA ASP A 11 -10.53 -10.63 0.75
C ASP A 11 -9.74 -11.63 1.61
N THR A 12 -9.20 -12.67 0.99
CA THR A 12 -8.37 -13.70 1.64
C THR A 12 -7.00 -13.22 2.10
N MET A 13 -6.56 -12.02 1.69
CA MET A 13 -5.30 -11.42 2.12
C MET A 13 -5.46 -10.60 3.41
N MET A 14 -6.69 -10.34 3.86
CA MET A 14 -6.97 -9.48 4.99
C MET A 14 -6.63 -10.17 6.32
N VAL A 15 -5.79 -9.51 7.11
CA VAL A 15 -5.41 -9.94 8.46
C VAL A 15 -5.94 -8.92 9.47
N VAL A 16 -6.53 -9.43 10.55
CA VAL A 16 -7.09 -8.59 11.62
C VAL A 16 -5.95 -7.92 12.40
N ASP A 17 -6.09 -6.63 12.69
CA ASP A 17 -5.15 -5.87 13.52
C ASP A 17 -4.88 -6.59 14.87
N GLY A 18 -3.60 -6.70 15.24
CA GLY A 18 -3.16 -7.39 16.45
C GLY A 18 -3.24 -8.93 16.40
N SER A 19 -3.68 -9.54 15.30
CA SER A 19 -3.74 -11.00 15.17
C SER A 19 -2.40 -11.61 14.72
N ALA A 20 -2.24 -12.91 14.97
CA ALA A 20 -1.09 -13.66 14.49
C ALA A 20 -1.29 -14.05 13.01
N VAL A 21 -0.22 -13.93 12.22
CA VAL A 21 -0.19 -14.41 10.84
C VAL A 21 0.45 -15.79 10.80
N PRO A 22 -0.24 -16.83 10.29
CA PRO A 22 0.34 -18.16 10.17
C PRO A 22 1.58 -18.13 9.26
N ARG A 23 2.75 -18.53 9.78
CA ARG A 23 4.00 -18.48 9.01
C ARG A 23 4.03 -19.49 7.88
N ASP A 24 3.33 -20.60 8.03
CA ASP A 24 3.23 -21.70 7.07
C ASP A 24 2.38 -21.36 5.84
N THR A 25 1.60 -20.28 5.88
CA THR A 25 0.87 -19.76 4.71
C THR A 25 1.72 -18.79 3.87
N LEU A 26 2.98 -18.56 4.24
CA LEU A 26 3.90 -17.60 3.59
C LEU A 26 5.20 -18.28 3.15
N VAL A 27 5.89 -17.73 2.15
CA VAL A 27 7.13 -18.27 1.57
C VAL A 27 8.37 -17.54 2.12
N TYR A 28 8.59 -16.31 1.67
CA TYR A 28 9.67 -15.39 2.06
C TYR A 28 9.12 -14.02 2.51
N PRO A 29 8.34 -13.94 3.58
CA PRO A 29 7.63 -12.70 3.92
C PRO A 29 8.57 -11.58 4.38
N ARG A 30 8.24 -10.35 3.98
CA ARG A 30 8.76 -9.08 4.51
C ARG A 30 7.58 -8.19 4.88
N VAL A 31 7.82 -7.17 5.70
CA VAL A 31 6.75 -6.28 6.20
C VAL A 31 7.10 -4.84 5.86
N GLU A 32 6.13 -4.11 5.33
CA GLU A 32 6.23 -2.72 4.93
C GLU A 32 5.14 -1.90 5.62
N GLY A 33 5.47 -0.65 5.97
CA GLY A 33 4.55 0.27 6.62
C GLY A 33 3.99 1.25 5.61
N GLU A 34 2.67 1.29 5.50
CA GLU A 34 1.96 1.95 4.42
C GLU A 34 0.84 2.88 4.94
N ILE A 35 0.28 3.68 4.03
CA ILE A 35 -0.93 4.47 4.27
C ILE A 35 -1.99 3.97 3.30
N ALA A 36 -3.02 3.32 3.84
CA ALA A 36 -4.18 2.89 3.06
C ALA A 36 -5.16 4.06 2.87
N PHE A 37 -5.63 4.24 1.65
CA PHE A 37 -6.70 5.18 1.31
C PHE A 37 -8.02 4.44 1.20
N VAL A 38 -9.01 4.87 1.98
CA VAL A 38 -10.37 4.34 1.85
C VAL A 38 -11.21 5.32 1.06
N LEU A 39 -11.67 4.88 -0.12
CA LEU A 39 -12.49 5.69 -1.01
C LEU A 39 -13.94 5.76 -0.49
N GLY A 40 -14.52 6.96 -0.56
CA GLY A 40 -15.95 7.21 -0.38
C GLY A 40 -16.69 7.36 -1.71
N GLU A 41 -15.97 7.65 -2.79
CA GLU A 41 -16.49 7.79 -4.15
C GLU A 41 -15.57 7.10 -5.16
N ASP A 42 -16.14 6.69 -6.30
CA ASP A 42 -15.38 6.09 -7.40
C ASP A 42 -14.36 7.08 -7.99
N LEU A 43 -13.16 6.59 -8.30
CA LEU A 43 -12.20 7.28 -9.15
C LEU A 43 -12.14 6.59 -10.51
N ARG A 44 -12.32 7.36 -11.59
CA ARG A 44 -12.33 6.82 -12.96
C ARG A 44 -11.31 7.55 -13.82
N GLY A 45 -10.22 6.87 -14.13
CA GLY A 45 -9.21 7.36 -15.08
C GLY A 45 -9.64 7.15 -16.53
N PRO A 46 -8.86 7.69 -17.50
CA PRO A 46 -7.73 8.59 -17.28
C PRO A 46 -8.16 10.05 -16.99
N GLY A 47 -7.24 10.86 -16.50
CA GLY A 47 -7.46 12.28 -16.18
C GLY A 47 -7.78 12.56 -14.71
N VAL A 48 -7.66 11.57 -13.82
CA VAL A 48 -7.77 11.76 -12.37
C VAL A 48 -6.64 12.67 -11.88
N THR A 49 -7.00 13.65 -11.08
CA THR A 49 -6.12 14.68 -10.51
C THR A 49 -6.05 14.57 -8.98
N VAL A 50 -5.05 15.22 -8.38
CA VAL A 50 -4.92 15.30 -6.91
C VAL A 50 -6.20 15.81 -6.23
N PRO A 51 -6.85 16.91 -6.66
CA PRO A 51 -8.11 17.36 -6.04
C PRO A 51 -9.23 16.33 -6.09
N GLN A 52 -9.33 15.54 -7.17
CA GLN A 52 -10.33 14.47 -7.28
C GLN A 52 -10.03 13.33 -6.31
N VAL A 53 -8.77 12.93 -6.17
CA VAL A 53 -8.37 11.93 -5.16
C VAL A 53 -8.68 12.41 -3.74
N LEU A 54 -8.38 13.68 -3.43
CA LEU A 54 -8.69 14.26 -2.12
C LEU A 54 -10.19 14.26 -1.85
N ALA A 55 -11.02 14.62 -2.84
CA ALA A 55 -12.47 14.63 -2.70
C ALA A 55 -13.07 13.22 -2.57
N ALA A 56 -12.54 12.24 -3.32
CA ALA A 56 -13.04 10.87 -3.33
C ALA A 56 -12.58 10.05 -2.11
N THR A 57 -11.56 10.48 -1.39
CA THR A 57 -11.04 9.76 -0.20
C THR A 57 -11.91 10.06 1.01
N ARG A 58 -12.48 9.02 1.62
CA ARG A 58 -13.27 9.12 2.85
C ARG A 58 -12.40 9.33 4.08
N TYR A 59 -11.32 8.55 4.20
CA TYR A 59 -10.31 8.66 5.26
C TYR A 59 -9.06 7.85 4.86
N VAL A 60 -7.98 8.02 5.62
CA VAL A 60 -6.78 7.18 5.55
C VAL A 60 -6.64 6.31 6.79
N MET A 61 -5.90 5.22 6.67
CA MET A 61 -5.55 4.34 7.78
C MET A 61 -4.06 3.97 7.71
N PRO A 62 -3.39 3.79 8.85
CA PRO A 62 -2.11 3.08 8.84
C PRO A 62 -2.35 1.64 8.39
N SER A 63 -1.44 1.09 7.61
CA SER A 63 -1.49 -0.30 7.19
C SER A 63 -0.11 -0.96 7.22
N LEU A 64 -0.11 -2.28 7.34
CA LEU A 64 1.07 -3.09 7.09
C LEU A 64 0.79 -3.99 5.89
N GLU A 65 1.63 -3.91 4.87
CA GLU A 65 1.67 -4.93 3.82
C GLU A 65 2.70 -5.99 4.20
N ILE A 66 2.28 -7.24 4.15
CA ILE A 66 3.16 -8.40 4.21
C ILE A 66 3.40 -8.84 2.78
N VAL A 67 4.50 -8.37 2.20
CA VAL A 67 4.92 -8.79 0.86
C VAL A 67 5.59 -10.15 0.95
N ASP A 68 5.29 -11.04 0.01
CA ASP A 68 5.74 -12.42 0.00
C ASP A 68 6.01 -12.89 -1.42
N SER A 69 7.26 -13.25 -1.72
CA SER A 69 7.67 -13.64 -3.07
C SER A 69 7.52 -15.14 -3.28
N ARG A 70 6.89 -15.53 -4.40
CA ARG A 70 6.84 -16.94 -4.85
C ARG A 70 8.10 -17.33 -5.62
N ILE A 71 9.04 -16.40 -5.79
CA ILE A 71 10.31 -16.61 -6.48
C ILE A 71 11.42 -16.75 -5.44
N ALA A 72 12.25 -17.77 -5.64
CA ALA A 72 13.25 -18.17 -4.67
C ALA A 72 14.21 -17.02 -4.30
N ASP A 73 14.46 -16.89 -3.01
CA ASP A 73 15.41 -15.94 -2.42
C ASP A 73 15.20 -14.47 -2.80
N TRP A 74 13.98 -14.05 -3.20
CA TRP A 74 13.74 -12.70 -3.73
C TRP A 74 14.63 -12.33 -4.92
N LYS A 75 15.07 -13.32 -5.72
CA LYS A 75 15.84 -13.08 -6.95
C LYS A 75 14.90 -12.68 -8.09
N ILE A 76 14.29 -11.52 -7.94
CA ILE A 76 13.23 -11.00 -8.80
C ILE A 76 13.72 -9.85 -9.68
N THR A 77 13.21 -9.80 -10.91
CA THR A 77 13.14 -8.60 -11.73
C THR A 77 11.78 -7.92 -11.55
N LEU A 78 11.57 -6.75 -12.14
CA LEU A 78 10.25 -6.11 -12.08
C LEU A 78 9.15 -6.94 -12.77
N LEU A 79 9.46 -7.60 -13.89
CA LEU A 79 8.48 -8.43 -14.59
C LEU A 79 8.04 -9.61 -13.73
N ASP A 80 8.99 -10.16 -12.96
CA ASP A 80 8.73 -11.19 -11.98
C ASP A 80 7.77 -10.69 -10.90
N THR A 81 8.03 -9.53 -10.32
CA THR A 81 7.15 -8.89 -9.32
C THR A 81 5.73 -8.67 -9.86
N ILE A 82 5.61 -8.12 -11.08
CA ILE A 82 4.32 -7.87 -11.73
C ILE A 82 3.56 -9.17 -11.99
N ALA A 83 4.23 -10.19 -12.54
CA ALA A 83 3.65 -11.50 -12.76
C ALA A 83 3.23 -12.16 -11.43
N ASP A 84 3.97 -11.85 -10.37
CA ASP A 84 3.73 -12.29 -9.01
C ASP A 84 2.82 -11.32 -8.22
N ASN A 85 1.84 -10.69 -8.87
CA ASN A 85 0.86 -9.79 -8.22
C ASN A 85 1.50 -8.74 -7.28
N ALA A 86 2.54 -8.06 -7.76
CA ALA A 86 3.35 -7.12 -6.99
C ALA A 86 3.96 -7.71 -5.68
N SER A 87 4.16 -9.02 -5.63
CA SER A 87 4.54 -9.76 -4.41
C SER A 87 3.59 -9.57 -3.23
N SER A 88 2.33 -9.15 -3.44
CA SER A 88 1.37 -9.03 -2.34
C SER A 88 1.10 -10.39 -1.70
N GLY A 89 1.15 -10.45 -0.37
CA GLY A 89 0.91 -11.65 0.43
C GLY A 89 -0.26 -11.49 1.39
N ALA A 90 -0.20 -10.50 2.27
CA ALA A 90 -1.29 -10.17 3.20
C ALA A 90 -1.32 -8.68 3.54
N LEU A 91 -2.47 -8.17 3.98
CA LEU A 91 -2.69 -6.79 4.37
C LEU A 91 -3.30 -6.70 5.76
N VAL A 92 -2.70 -5.89 6.63
CA VAL A 92 -3.29 -5.48 7.91
C VAL A 92 -3.71 -4.02 7.79
N LEU A 93 -4.97 -3.73 8.07
CA LEU A 93 -5.43 -2.36 8.29
C LEU A 93 -5.42 -2.08 9.79
N GLY A 94 -4.80 -0.98 10.20
CA GLY A 94 -4.90 -0.52 11.58
C GLY A 94 -6.32 -0.09 11.92
N SER A 95 -6.55 0.26 13.19
CA SER A 95 -7.90 0.52 13.73
C SER A 95 -8.24 2.01 13.91
N THR A 96 -7.37 2.92 13.45
CA THR A 96 -7.53 4.37 13.63
C THR A 96 -7.76 5.06 12.28
N PRO A 97 -9.02 5.22 11.82
CA PRO A 97 -9.31 6.02 10.64
C PRO A 97 -9.05 7.50 10.92
N THR A 98 -8.35 8.17 10.00
CA THR A 98 -7.97 9.57 10.13
C THR A 98 -8.47 10.35 8.93
N ALA A 99 -9.16 11.47 9.16
CA ALA A 99 -9.58 12.34 8.07
C ALA A 99 -8.37 13.01 7.40
N LEU A 100 -8.42 13.22 6.09
CA LEU A 100 -7.32 13.87 5.36
C LEU A 100 -7.00 15.28 5.87
N SER A 101 -7.98 16.00 6.42
CA SER A 101 -7.80 17.33 7.01
C SER A 101 -6.94 17.33 8.27
N ASP A 102 -6.82 16.18 8.92
CA ASP A 102 -6.23 16.05 10.25
C ASP A 102 -4.76 15.61 10.18
N VAL A 103 -4.22 15.39 8.98
CA VAL A 103 -2.86 14.88 8.77
C VAL A 103 -2.22 15.46 7.51
N ASP A 104 -0.96 15.90 7.59
CA ASP A 104 -0.13 16.11 6.40
C ASP A 104 0.53 14.77 6.03
N LEU A 105 0.00 14.09 5.02
CA LEU A 105 0.48 12.78 4.58
C LEU A 105 1.95 12.77 4.13
N ARG A 106 2.52 13.91 3.73
CA ARG A 106 3.94 13.98 3.36
C ARG A 106 4.84 13.97 4.58
N LEU A 107 4.37 14.57 5.67
CA LEU A 107 5.12 14.71 6.92
C LEU A 107 4.77 13.60 7.93
N GLY A 108 3.71 12.83 7.68
CA GLY A 108 3.33 11.68 8.48
C GLY A 108 4.49 10.69 8.61
N GLY A 109 4.99 10.52 9.83
CA GLY A 109 6.10 9.63 10.14
C GLY A 109 5.63 8.24 10.57
N ALA A 110 6.38 7.22 10.20
CA ALA A 110 6.19 5.84 10.65
C ALA A 110 7.44 5.35 11.38
N VAL A 111 7.22 4.63 12.48
CA VAL A 111 8.27 3.89 13.20
C VAL A 111 7.86 2.43 13.24
N MET A 112 8.59 1.59 12.54
CA MET A 112 8.36 0.15 12.56
C MET A 112 9.24 -0.50 13.63
N THR A 113 8.62 -1.24 14.53
CA THR A 113 9.33 -1.99 15.58
C THR A 113 9.22 -3.48 15.37
N ARG A 114 10.31 -4.20 15.60
CA ARG A 114 10.37 -5.66 15.62
C ARG A 114 10.97 -6.12 16.94
N ASN A 115 10.22 -6.94 17.69
CA ASN A 115 10.66 -7.47 19.00
C ASN A 115 11.13 -6.38 19.97
N GLY A 116 10.41 -5.25 20.02
CA GLY A 116 10.71 -4.12 20.90
C GLY A 116 11.85 -3.20 20.43
N ALA A 117 12.49 -3.49 19.30
CA ALA A 117 13.54 -2.65 18.72
C ALA A 117 13.05 -1.96 17.44
N VAL A 118 13.53 -0.74 17.17
CA VAL A 118 13.25 -0.05 15.91
C VAL A 118 13.91 -0.82 14.77
N ALA A 119 13.10 -1.26 13.80
CA ALA A 119 13.53 -1.96 12.60
C ALA A 119 13.64 -1.01 11.39
N GLY A 120 12.87 0.08 11.40
CA GLY A 120 12.89 1.08 10.34
C GLY A 120 12.06 2.31 10.69
N THR A 121 12.32 3.40 9.99
CA THR A 121 11.54 4.64 10.06
C THR A 121 11.31 5.16 8.65
N GLY A 122 10.24 5.93 8.47
CA GLY A 122 9.89 6.53 7.19
C GLY A 122 8.99 7.72 7.35
N ALA A 123 8.81 8.47 6.26
CA ALA A 123 7.83 9.54 6.17
C ALA A 123 7.08 9.39 4.84
N GLY A 124 5.79 9.75 4.82
CA GLY A 124 4.97 9.55 3.62
C GLY A 124 5.50 10.30 2.38
N GLY A 125 6.25 11.40 2.56
CA GLY A 125 6.92 12.09 1.46
C GLY A 125 7.95 11.25 0.70
N ALA A 126 8.41 10.13 1.27
CA ALA A 126 9.25 9.16 0.57
C ALA A 126 8.49 8.43 -0.56
N VAL A 127 7.16 8.36 -0.48
CA VAL A 127 6.30 7.72 -1.49
C VAL A 127 5.98 8.75 -2.57
N LEU A 128 6.79 8.78 -3.64
CA LEU A 128 6.59 9.64 -4.81
C LEU A 128 6.39 11.13 -4.47
N GLY A 129 7.03 11.62 -3.41
CA GLY A 129 6.86 12.99 -2.88
C GLY A 129 5.56 13.24 -2.10
N SER A 130 4.55 12.39 -2.27
CA SER A 130 3.30 12.37 -1.52
C SER A 130 2.56 11.05 -1.77
N PRO A 131 2.02 10.36 -0.74
CA PRO A 131 1.23 9.14 -0.94
C PRO A 131 0.01 9.34 -1.84
N ILE A 132 -0.50 10.57 -1.98
CA ILE A 132 -1.61 10.86 -2.90
C ILE A 132 -1.21 10.62 -4.37
N ASN A 133 0.06 10.84 -4.71
CA ASN A 133 0.55 10.68 -6.08
C ASN A 133 0.50 9.22 -6.53
N SER A 134 0.65 8.24 -5.62
CA SER A 134 0.52 6.82 -5.98
C SER A 134 -0.92 6.49 -6.35
N LEU A 135 -1.91 7.02 -5.62
CA LEU A 135 -3.33 6.81 -5.93
C LEU A 135 -3.77 7.52 -7.22
N VAL A 136 -3.27 8.74 -7.48
CA VAL A 136 -3.47 9.43 -8.77
C VAL A 136 -2.92 8.60 -9.93
N TRP A 137 -1.69 8.09 -9.79
CA TRP A 137 -1.08 7.23 -10.79
C TRP A 137 -1.91 5.97 -11.01
N LEU A 138 -2.25 5.25 -9.93
CA LEU A 138 -2.99 3.99 -9.99
C LEU A 138 -4.35 4.15 -10.67
N ALA A 139 -5.15 5.15 -10.28
CA ALA A 139 -6.47 5.38 -10.87
C ALA A 139 -6.40 5.68 -12.37
N ASN A 140 -5.38 6.41 -12.81
CA ASN A 140 -5.15 6.70 -14.23
C ASN A 140 -4.65 5.47 -14.99
N THR A 141 -3.75 4.69 -14.40
CA THR A 141 -3.22 3.46 -14.99
C THR A 141 -4.31 2.41 -15.17
N LEU A 142 -5.20 2.26 -14.18
CA LEU A 142 -6.34 1.33 -14.25
C LEU A 142 -7.41 1.81 -15.22
N GLY A 143 -7.78 3.09 -15.19
CA GLY A 143 -8.77 3.65 -16.10
C GLY A 143 -8.37 3.53 -17.58
N ALA A 144 -7.08 3.67 -17.91
CA ALA A 144 -6.56 3.41 -19.25
C ALA A 144 -6.70 1.94 -19.70
N ARG A 145 -6.90 1.00 -18.76
CA ARG A 145 -7.14 -0.43 -19.00
C ARG A 145 -8.63 -0.81 -18.91
N GLY A 146 -9.52 0.16 -18.68
CA GLY A 146 -10.96 -0.06 -18.61
C GLY A 146 -11.46 -0.58 -17.26
N VAL A 147 -10.68 -0.39 -16.20
CA VAL A 147 -11.06 -0.66 -14.80
C VAL A 147 -11.44 0.64 -14.10
#